data_AF-A0A1I4ZTT5-F1
#
_entry.id   AF-A0A1I4ZTT5-F1
#
_cell.length_a   1.000
_cell.length_b   1.000
_cell.length_c   1.000
_cell.angle_alpha   90.00
_cell.angle_beta   90.00
_cell.angle_gamma   90.00
#
_symmetry.space_group_name_H-M   'P 1'
#
loop_
_entity.id
_entity.type
_entity.pdbx_description
1 polymer ?
#
loop_
_entity_poly.entity_id
_entity_poly.type
_entity_poly.pdbx_seq_one_letter_code
_entity_poly.pdbx_strand_id
1 'polypeptide(L)' 'MEPVTKETAREAVARMKDSGRTGGHKYALDAIVAATARAAQPPVTVLTSDLDDLKPLCGKQVDVRQV' A
#
# COMPACT_ATOMS: atom_id res chain seq x y z
N MET A 1 -8.72 -0.44 -15.38
CA MET A 1 -8.46 -0.93 -14.01
C MET A 1 -7.51 -2.10 -14.15
N GLU A 2 -6.31 -1.99 -13.59
CA GLU A 2 -5.36 -3.11 -13.57
C GLU A 2 -5.85 -4.19 -12.59
N PRO A 3 -5.75 -5.48 -12.93
CA PRO A 3 -6.19 -6.55 -12.05
C PRO A 3 -5.27 -6.69 -10.82
N VAL A 4 -5.87 -6.97 -9.67
CA VAL A 4 -5.10 -7.39 -8.48
C VAL A 4 -4.63 -8.82 -8.72
N THR A 5 -3.32 -9.00 -8.91
CA THR A 5 -2.72 -10.31 -9.16
C THR A 5 -2.35 -11.02 -7.85
N LYS A 6 -2.05 -12.31 -7.94
CA LYS A 6 -1.50 -13.08 -6.81
C LYS A 6 -0.17 -12.49 -6.29
N GLU A 7 0.61 -11.90 -7.18
CA GLU A 7 1.86 -11.22 -6.82
C GLU A 7 1.57 -9.95 -6.01
N THR A 8 0.63 -9.12 -6.47
CA THR A 8 0.15 -7.94 -5.73
C THR A 8 -0.38 -8.33 -4.36
N ALA A 9 -1.16 -9.41 -4.25
CA ALA A 9 -1.67 -9.89 -2.97
C ALA A 9 -0.57 -10.35 -2.00
N ARG A 10 0.49 -11.01 -2.50
CA ARG A 10 1.65 -11.40 -1.69
C ARG A 10 2.44 -10.19 -1.21
N GLU A 11 2.64 -9.22 -2.09
CA GLU A 11 3.33 -7.97 -1.77
C GLU A 11 2.56 -7.16 -0.71
N ALA A 12 1.22 -7.12 -0.79
CA ALA A 12 0.37 -6.52 0.23
C ALA A 12 0.53 -7.19 1.61
N VAL A 13 0.56 -8.53 1.65
CA VAL A 13 0.83 -9.28 2.88
C VAL A 13 2.22 -8.95 3.44
N ALA A 14 3.24 -8.80 2.58
CA ALA A 14 4.56 -8.39 3.01
C ALA A 14 4.55 -6.98 3.64
N ARG A 15 3.83 -6.02 3.05
CA ARG A 15 3.71 -4.66 3.62
C ARG A 15 2.97 -4.63 4.96
N MET A 16 1.90 -5.41 5.10
CA MET A 16 1.23 -5.52 6.40
C MET A 16 2.16 -6.07 7.49
N LYS A 17 3.00 -7.04 7.16
CA LYS A 17 4.02 -7.56 8.08
C LYS A 17 5.09 -6.52 8.41
N ASP A 18 5.64 -5.86 7.39
CA ASP A 18 6.74 -4.88 7.54
C ASP A 18 6.29 -3.64 8.33
N SER A 19 5.03 -3.24 8.20
CA SER A 19 4.46 -2.08 8.91
C SER A 19 4.09 -2.36 10.37
N GLY A 20 4.11 -3.62 10.82
CA GLY A 20 3.70 -4.01 12.18
C GLY A 20 2.20 -3.86 12.45
N ARG A 21 1.38 -3.62 11.42
CA ARG A 21 -0.07 -3.42 11.54
C ARG A 21 -0.78 -4.74 11.87
N THR A 22 -1.54 -4.77 12.97
CA THR A 22 -2.37 -5.90 13.38
C THR A 22 -3.84 -5.65 13.01
N GLY A 23 -4.54 -6.70 12.53
CA GLY A 23 -5.92 -6.57 12.02
C GLY A 23 -5.99 -6.52 10.50
N GLY A 24 -5.67 -7.64 9.84
CA GLY A 24 -5.54 -7.70 8.37
C GLY A 24 -6.78 -7.24 7.59
N HIS A 25 -7.99 -7.46 8.11
CA HIS A 25 -9.22 -6.99 7.45
C HIS A 25 -9.36 -5.46 7.46
N LYS A 26 -8.78 -4.77 8.45
CA LYS A 26 -8.83 -3.31 8.55
C LYS A 26 -7.96 -2.66 7.47
N TYR A 27 -6.81 -3.24 7.17
CA TYR A 27 -5.80 -2.65 6.28
C TYR A 27 -5.64 -3.39 4.95
N ALA A 28 -6.50 -4.36 4.64
CA ALA A 28 -6.35 -5.19 3.44
C ALA A 28 -6.38 -4.35 2.16
N LEU A 29 -7.29 -3.37 2.07
CA LEU A 29 -7.37 -2.47 0.92
C LEU A 29 -6.17 -1.53 0.85
N ASP A 30 -5.79 -0.92 1.97
CA ASP A 30 -4.60 -0.04 2.04
C ASP A 30 -3.32 -0.77 1.62
N ALA A 31 -3.18 -2.04 2.03
CA ALA A 31 -2.05 -2.86 1.68
C ALA A 31 -2.01 -3.21 0.19
N ILE A 32 -3.17 -3.44 -0.44
CA ILE A 32 -3.28 -3.66 -1.89
C ILE A 32 -2.94 -2.36 -2.64
N VAL A 33 -3.42 -1.21 -2.18
CA VAL A 33 -3.07 0.10 -2.77
C VAL A 33 -1.55 0.33 -2.68
N ALA A 34 -0.95 0.09 -1.52
CA ALA A 34 0.50 0.21 -1.33
C ALA A 34 1.30 -0.75 -2.22
N ALA A 35 0.85 -2.00 -2.36
CA ALA A 35 1.49 -2.99 -3.23
C ALA A 35 1.39 -2.61 -4.71
N THR A 36 0.22 -2.15 -5.16
CA THR A 36 0.02 -1.67 -6.54
C THR A 36 0.89 -0.45 -6.82
N ALA A 37 0.94 0.53 -5.90
CA ALA A 37 1.77 1.71 -6.05
C ALA A 37 3.27 1.36 -6.16
N ARG A 38 3.72 0.33 -5.43
CA ARG A 38 5.12 -0.10 -5.45
C ARG A 38 5.50 -0.92 -6.68
N ALA A 39 4.55 -1.62 -7.29
CA ALA A 39 4.74 -2.34 -8.54
C ALA A 39 4.75 -1.40 -9.78
N ALA A 40 4.24 -0.18 -9.64
CA ALA A 40 4.21 0.79 -10.71
C ALA A 40 5.60 1.41 -11.00
N GLN A 41 5.80 1.90 -12.23
CA GLN A 41 7.03 2.57 -12.64
C GLN A 41 7.18 3.90 -11.87
N PRO A 42 8.31 4.16 -11.19
CA PRO A 42 8.54 5.41 -10.47
C PRO A 42 8.66 6.62 -11.43
N PRO A 43 8.29 7.83 -10.98
CA PRO A 43 7.82 8.19 -9.64
C PRO A 43 6.32 7.92 -9.41
N VAL A 44 5.95 7.57 -8.17
CA VAL A 44 4.56 7.27 -7.79
C VAL A 44 4.14 8.08 -6.56
N THR A 45 2.98 8.71 -6.63
CA THR A 45 2.32 9.38 -5.50
C THR A 45 0.95 8.75 -5.25
N VAL A 46 0.63 8.45 -3.99
CA VAL A 46 -0.70 8.03 -3.56
C VAL A 46 -1.36 9.16 -2.78
N LEU A 47 -2.58 9.52 -3.17
CA LEU A 47 -3.39 10.51 -2.48
C LEU A 47 -4.41 9.81 -1.58
N THR A 48 -4.50 10.22 -0.32
CA THR A 48 -5.40 9.60 0.67
C THR A 48 -5.92 10.64 1.65
N SER A 49 -7.15 10.48 2.15
CA SER A 49 -7.66 11.32 3.24
C SER A 49 -7.09 10.91 4.61
N ASP A 50 -6.60 9.68 4.73
CA ASP A 50 -6.00 9.13 5.95
C ASP A 50 -4.53 8.76 5.67
N LEU A 51 -3.63 9.63 6.09
CA LEU A 51 -2.19 9.43 5.94
C LEU A 51 -1.66 8.38 6.90
N ASP A 52 -2.23 8.31 8.11
CA ASP A 52 -1.69 7.48 9.18
C ASP A 52 -1.80 6.02 8.80
N ASP A 53 -2.93 5.61 8.21
CA ASP A 53 -3.17 4.22 7.81
C ASP A 53 -2.31 3.78 6.62
N LEU A 54 -2.16 4.63 5.59
CA LEU A 54 -1.53 4.23 4.33
C LEU A 54 0.00 4.41 4.30
N LYS A 55 0.51 5.48 4.92
CA LYS A 55 1.95 5.83 4.87
C LYS A 55 2.87 4.72 5.41
N PRO A 56 2.54 4.00 6.51
CA PRO A 56 3.36 2.89 6.99
C PRO A 56 3.44 1.70 6.02
N LEU A 57 2.45 1.54 5.14
CA LEU A 57 2.39 0.43 4.18
C LEU A 57 3.17 0.72 2.90
N CYS A 58 3.23 1.99 2.48
CA CYS A 58 3.90 2.43 1.25
C CYS A 58 5.45 2.47 1.35
N GLY A 59 6.00 2.60 2.56
CA GLY A 59 7.43 2.72 2.76
C GLY A 59 8.02 4.00 2.14
N LYS A 60 9.33 4.01 1.83
CA LYS A 60 10.04 5.23 1.38
C LYS A 60 10.02 5.46 -0.13
N GLN A 61 9.64 4.46 -0.93
CA GLN A 61 9.72 4.51 -2.40
C GLN A 61 8.48 5.15 -3.05
N VAL A 62 7.39 5.25 -2.29
CA VAL A 62 6.11 5.80 -2.75
C VAL A 62 5.83 7.06 -1.93
N ASP A 63 5.56 8.17 -2.60
CA ASP A 63 5.16 9.41 -1.96
C ASP A 63 3.69 9.32 -1.55
N VAL A 64 3.34 9.73 -0.33
CA VAL A 64 1.97 9.67 0.18
C VAL A 64 1.55 11.06 0.63
N ARG A 65 0.46 11.58 0.05
CA ARG A 65 -0.04 12.94 0.32
C ARG A 65 -1.51 12.94 0.67
N GLN A 66 -1.89 13.96 1.42
CA GLN A 66 -3.29 14.17 1.75
C GLN A 66 -4.04 14.74 0.54
N VAL A 67 -5.26 14.26 0.30
CA VAL A 67 -6.22 14.93 -0.60
C VAL A 67 -6.80 16.19 0.02
#